data_AF-A0A6G1JNL0-F1
#
_entry.id   AF-A0A6G1JNL0-F1
#
_cell.length_a   1.000
_cell.length_b   1.000
_cell.length_c   1.000
_cell.angle_alpha   90.00
_cell.angle_beta   90.00
_cell.angle_gamma   90.00
#
_symmetry.space_group_name_H-M   'P 1'
#
loop_
_entity.id
_entity.type
_entity.pdbx_description
1 polymer ?
#
loop_
_entity_poly.entity_id
_entity_poly.type
_entity_poly.pdbx_seq_one_letter_code
_entity_poly.pdbx_strand_id
1 'polypeptide(L)'
;MANPDGSVHVRYSPNGNIYAVPEAKVPTDVKEHEWSGWFASDESGSITFGDSLGRMFHGYQDSIQEQGISRLRLHKPNELPKTAWPVIFTALLQDNVNSSALVTQNPTLLLADPADGVYVPILCVYEREGMYPKMFMANDTETGAATLMSNEPEVIARITGEKVKRCGTMSLTNWRTGQEVPEE
;
A
#
# COMPACT_ATOMS: atom_id res chain seq x y z
N MET A 1 -2.73 -6.06 -6.95
CA MET A 1 -1.52 -5.20 -7.04
C MET A 1 -0.26 -6.02 -6.76
N ALA A 2 0.79 -5.82 -7.56
CA ALA A 2 2.09 -6.48 -7.40
C ALA A 2 3.19 -5.58 -7.99
N ASN A 3 4.45 -5.97 -7.88
CA ASN A 3 5.51 -5.36 -8.69
C ASN A 3 5.44 -5.85 -10.16
N PRO A 4 6.10 -5.17 -11.13
CA PRO A 4 5.92 -5.45 -12.56
C PRO A 4 6.26 -6.88 -12.99
N ASP A 5 7.20 -7.55 -12.32
CA ASP A 5 7.59 -8.93 -12.63
C ASP A 5 6.77 -10.00 -11.89
N GLY A 6 5.83 -9.59 -11.03
CA GLY A 6 4.98 -10.50 -10.24
C GLY A 6 5.73 -11.29 -9.16
N SER A 7 7.00 -10.98 -8.87
CA SER A 7 7.74 -11.68 -7.82
C SER A 7 7.35 -11.24 -6.40
N VAL A 8 6.75 -10.05 -6.25
CA VAL A 8 6.31 -9.47 -4.98
C VAL A 8 4.88 -8.97 -5.09
N HIS A 9 4.00 -9.49 -4.24
CA HIS A 9 2.58 -9.17 -4.23
C HIS A 9 2.21 -8.31 -3.03
N VAL A 10 1.31 -7.36 -3.25
CA VAL A 10 0.71 -6.58 -2.16
C VAL A 10 -0.41 -7.41 -1.53
N ARG A 11 -0.43 -7.48 -0.20
CA ARG A 11 -1.41 -8.22 0.58
C ARG A 11 -1.90 -7.36 1.75
N TYR A 12 -3.16 -7.52 2.12
CA TYR A 12 -3.69 -6.94 3.35
C TYR A 12 -3.93 -8.01 4.40
N SER A 13 -3.93 -7.62 5.68
CA SER A 13 -4.27 -8.48 6.81
C SER A 13 -5.52 -7.97 7.57
N PRO A 14 -6.23 -8.82 8.34
CA PRO A 14 -7.28 -8.41 9.27
C PRO A 14 -6.86 -7.28 10.23
N ASN A 15 -5.58 -7.20 10.61
CA ASN A 15 -5.06 -6.13 11.47
C ASN A 15 -4.96 -4.74 10.78
N GLY A 16 -5.36 -4.66 9.51
CA GLY A 16 -5.38 -3.44 8.71
C GLY A 16 -4.01 -3.02 8.15
N ASN A 17 -2.95 -3.79 8.39
CA ASN A 17 -1.65 -3.54 7.74
C ASN A 17 -1.66 -4.04 6.30
N ILE A 18 -0.82 -3.39 5.51
CA ILE A 18 -0.54 -3.75 4.12
C ILE A 18 0.90 -4.18 4.03
N TYR A 19 1.10 -5.34 3.41
CA TYR A 19 2.36 -6.01 3.25
C TYR A 19 2.68 -6.13 1.79
N ALA A 20 3.95 -6.21 1.47
CA ALA A 20 4.39 -6.52 0.12
C ALA A 20 5.53 -7.51 0.20
N VAL A 21 5.24 -8.72 -0.28
CA VAL A 21 5.96 -9.93 0.09
C VAL A 21 6.19 -10.81 -1.14
N PRO A 22 7.35 -11.46 -1.25
CA PRO A 22 7.53 -12.50 -2.25
C PRO A 22 6.61 -13.68 -1.92
N GLU A 23 5.78 -14.12 -2.86
CA GLU A 23 4.78 -15.17 -2.56
C GLU A 23 5.42 -16.46 -2.05
N ALA A 24 6.60 -16.81 -2.55
CA ALA A 24 7.34 -18.00 -2.11
C ALA A 24 7.79 -17.94 -0.64
N LYS A 25 7.82 -16.73 -0.03
CA LYS A 25 8.25 -16.53 1.36
C LYS A 25 7.10 -16.42 2.36
N VAL A 26 5.86 -16.53 1.88
CA VAL A 26 4.68 -16.50 2.76
C VAL A 26 4.22 -17.94 2.98
N PRO A 27 4.18 -18.42 4.23
CA PRO A 27 3.60 -19.73 4.56
C PRO A 27 2.16 -19.87 4.06
N THR A 28 1.76 -21.07 3.65
CA THR A 28 0.43 -21.32 3.05
C THR A 28 -0.71 -20.99 4.02
N ASP A 29 -0.57 -21.34 5.29
CA ASP A 29 -1.53 -21.03 6.35
C ASP A 29 -1.77 -19.52 6.49
N VAL A 30 -0.70 -18.72 6.42
CA VAL A 30 -0.77 -17.24 6.44
C VAL A 30 -1.50 -16.72 5.19
N LYS A 31 -1.24 -17.28 4.00
CA LYS A 31 -1.92 -16.88 2.75
C LYS A 31 -3.42 -17.16 2.77
N GLU A 32 -3.85 -18.23 3.42
CA GLU A 32 -5.25 -18.67 3.39
C GLU A 32 -6.10 -17.98 4.47
N HIS A 33 -5.52 -17.65 5.62
CA HIS A 33 -6.29 -17.21 6.80
C HIS A 33 -6.02 -15.77 7.20
N GLU A 34 -4.80 -15.27 6.93
CA GLU A 34 -4.40 -13.96 7.42
C GLU A 34 -4.28 -12.96 6.29
N TRP A 35 -3.85 -13.34 5.09
CA TRP A 35 -3.42 -12.39 4.07
C TRP A 35 -4.10 -12.57 2.72
N SER A 36 -4.80 -11.53 2.26
CA SER A 36 -5.49 -11.54 0.97
C SER A 36 -4.91 -10.49 0.01
N GLY A 37 -5.00 -10.77 -1.29
CA GLY A 37 -4.62 -9.86 -2.37
C GLY A 37 -5.81 -9.27 -3.13
N TRP A 38 -7.02 -9.50 -2.64
CA TRP A 38 -8.28 -9.09 -3.28
C TRP A 38 -8.63 -7.65 -2.92
N PHE A 39 -8.16 -6.72 -3.75
CA PHE A 39 -8.44 -5.30 -3.57
C PHE A 39 -9.64 -4.85 -4.42
N ALA A 40 -10.47 -3.98 -3.85
CA ALA A 40 -11.56 -3.34 -4.56
C ALA A 40 -10.99 -2.25 -5.47
N SER A 41 -11.27 -2.36 -6.77
CA SER A 41 -10.79 -1.44 -7.80
C SER A 41 -11.93 -1.06 -8.74
N ASP A 42 -11.75 0.03 -9.49
CA ASP A 42 -12.64 0.36 -10.61
C ASP A 42 -12.50 -0.65 -11.76
N GLU A 43 -13.43 -0.60 -12.73
CA GLU A 43 -13.43 -1.53 -13.88
C GLU A 43 -12.13 -1.47 -14.69
N SER A 44 -11.50 -0.29 -14.76
CA SER A 44 -10.24 -0.11 -15.47
C SER A 44 -9.01 -0.56 -14.67
N GLY A 45 -9.17 -0.88 -13.38
CA GLY A 45 -8.06 -1.16 -12.47
C GLY A 45 -7.08 0.00 -12.29
N SER A 46 -7.45 1.21 -12.71
CA SER A 46 -6.64 2.42 -12.57
C SER A 46 -6.75 3.01 -11.17
N ILE A 47 -7.81 2.67 -10.44
CA ILE A 47 -8.06 3.12 -9.08
C ILE A 47 -8.32 1.90 -8.21
N THR A 48 -7.57 1.77 -7.13
CA THR A 48 -7.82 0.78 -6.08
C THR A 48 -8.11 1.51 -4.77
N PHE A 49 -9.32 1.36 -4.26
CA PHE A 49 -9.84 2.19 -3.15
C PHE A 49 -9.98 1.44 -1.82
N GLY A 50 -9.83 0.12 -1.82
CA GLY A 50 -9.97 -0.66 -0.60
C GLY A 50 -9.75 -2.15 -0.79
N ASP A 51 -10.30 -2.96 0.11
CA ASP A 51 -10.27 -4.42 0.04
C ASP A 51 -11.66 -5.06 -0.10
N SER A 52 -11.68 -6.36 -0.36
CA SER A 52 -12.93 -7.13 -0.49
C SER A 52 -13.73 -7.25 0.80
N LEU A 53 -13.22 -6.78 1.94
CA LEU A 53 -13.93 -6.74 3.23
C LEU A 53 -14.62 -5.39 3.47
N GLY A 54 -14.62 -4.50 2.46
CA GLY A 54 -15.24 -3.17 2.54
C GLY A 54 -14.44 -2.18 3.40
N ARG A 55 -13.14 -2.42 3.60
CA ARG A 55 -12.24 -1.46 4.26
C ARG A 55 -11.61 -0.55 3.22
N MET A 56 -11.41 0.70 3.58
CA MET A 56 -10.81 1.74 2.73
C MET A 56 -9.37 2.00 3.17
N PHE A 57 -8.51 2.34 2.21
CA PHE A 57 -7.16 2.78 2.55
C PHE A 57 -7.19 4.14 3.25
N HIS A 58 -6.29 4.31 4.21
CA HIS A 58 -6.05 5.61 4.83
C HIS A 58 -4.60 5.76 5.26
N GLY A 59 -4.17 7.03 5.28
CA GLY A 59 -3.02 7.50 6.01
C GLY A 59 -3.44 8.36 7.20
N TYR A 60 -2.47 8.95 7.88
CA TYR A 60 -2.66 9.85 9.01
C TYR A 60 -2.14 11.23 8.60
N GLN A 61 -3.05 12.20 8.50
CA GLN A 61 -2.74 13.52 7.94
C GLN A 61 -1.72 14.28 8.78
N ASP A 62 -1.83 14.18 10.10
CA ASP A 62 -0.88 14.74 11.06
C ASP A 62 0.54 14.19 10.83
N SER A 63 0.66 12.88 10.62
CA SER A 63 1.96 12.23 10.41
C SER A 63 2.62 12.68 9.09
N ILE A 64 1.84 12.76 8.01
CA ILE A 64 2.32 13.28 6.72
C ILE A 64 2.77 14.74 6.83
N GLN A 65 1.99 15.59 7.50
CA GLN A 65 2.31 17.01 7.62
C GLN A 65 3.52 17.26 8.52
N GLU A 66 3.66 16.51 9.61
CA GLU A 66 4.76 16.68 10.58
C GLU A 66 6.08 16.06 10.08
N GLN A 67 6.02 14.86 9.50
CA GLN A 67 7.20 14.02 9.25
C GLN A 67 7.38 13.63 7.78
N GLY A 68 6.43 13.99 6.90
CA GLY A 68 6.45 13.58 5.49
C GLY A 68 6.20 12.09 5.26
N ILE A 69 5.81 11.34 6.31
CA ILE A 69 5.57 9.90 6.28
C ILE A 69 4.32 9.52 7.06
N SER A 70 3.67 8.43 6.68
CA SER A 70 2.54 7.88 7.42
C SER A 70 2.46 6.37 7.27
N ARG A 71 1.82 5.74 8.27
CA ARG A 71 1.28 4.39 8.12
C ARG A 71 0.28 4.38 6.96
N LEU A 72 0.27 3.30 6.20
CA LEU A 72 -0.80 3.00 5.26
C LEU A 72 -1.61 1.83 5.83
N ARG A 73 -2.91 2.04 6.02
CA ARG A 73 -3.78 1.10 6.74
C ARG A 73 -5.12 0.92 6.03
N LEU A 74 -5.82 -0.16 6.36
CA LEU A 74 -7.19 -0.44 5.94
C LEU A 74 -8.11 -0.47 7.16
N HIS A 75 -9.21 0.30 7.15
CA HIS A 75 -10.28 0.24 8.17
C HIS A 75 -11.65 0.38 7.49
N LYS A 76 -12.71 -0.09 8.15
CA LYS A 76 -14.07 0.20 7.69
C LYS A 76 -14.36 1.71 7.85
N PRO A 77 -15.23 2.29 7.00
CA PRO A 77 -15.54 3.72 7.07
C PRO A 77 -15.99 4.20 8.46
N ASN A 78 -16.73 3.37 9.20
CA ASN A 78 -17.22 3.66 10.56
C ASN A 78 -16.19 3.39 11.67
N GLU A 79 -15.01 2.87 11.33
CA GLU A 79 -13.92 2.52 12.26
C GLU A 79 -12.66 3.39 12.01
N LEU A 80 -12.74 4.37 11.13
CA LEU A 80 -11.61 5.25 10.82
C LEU A 80 -11.23 6.10 12.05
N PRO A 81 -9.93 6.14 12.41
CA PRO A 81 -9.43 7.09 13.40
C PRO A 81 -9.72 8.54 13.00
N LYS A 82 -9.89 9.44 13.98
CA LYS A 82 -10.22 10.86 13.71
C LYS A 82 -9.17 11.60 12.88
N THR A 83 -7.90 11.21 13.00
CA THR A 83 -6.79 11.81 12.23
C THR A 83 -6.49 11.04 10.95
N ALA A 84 -7.25 9.98 10.66
CA ALA A 84 -7.12 9.24 9.42
C ALA A 84 -7.67 10.06 8.26
N TRP A 85 -6.98 9.98 7.14
CA TRP A 85 -7.36 10.61 5.89
C TRP A 85 -7.47 9.54 4.80
N PRO A 86 -8.63 9.39 4.13
CA PRO A 86 -8.79 8.40 3.08
C PRO A 86 -7.80 8.63 1.95
N VAL A 87 -7.23 7.54 1.44
CA VAL A 87 -6.36 7.56 0.27
C VAL A 87 -6.79 6.45 -0.69
N ILE A 88 -6.36 6.53 -1.93
CA ILE A 88 -6.55 5.50 -2.94
C ILE A 88 -5.22 5.22 -3.63
N PHE A 89 -5.03 4.02 -4.15
CA PHE A 89 -4.01 3.82 -5.16
C PHE A 89 -4.57 4.26 -6.51
N THR A 90 -3.78 5.02 -7.26
CA THR A 90 -4.13 5.51 -8.59
C THR A 90 -2.99 5.30 -9.57
N ALA A 91 -3.32 4.94 -10.81
CA ALA A 91 -2.38 4.78 -11.90
C ALA A 91 -1.82 6.14 -12.34
N LEU A 92 -0.50 6.25 -12.39
CA LEU A 92 0.16 7.35 -13.06
C LEU A 92 -0.03 7.21 -14.57
N LEU A 93 -0.88 8.07 -15.14
CA LEU A 93 -1.14 8.11 -16.57
C LEU A 93 -0.05 8.94 -17.25
N GLN A 94 0.55 8.42 -18.31
CA GLN A 94 1.37 9.25 -19.21
C GLN A 94 0.45 9.99 -20.17
N ASP A 95 0.71 11.29 -20.40
CA ASP A 95 -0.13 12.25 -21.15
C ASP A 95 -0.49 11.82 -22.60
N ASN A 96 0.12 10.74 -23.09
CA ASN A 96 0.05 10.25 -24.46
C ASN A 96 -0.65 8.89 -24.62
N VAL A 97 -1.34 8.39 -23.58
CA VAL A 97 -2.02 7.09 -23.62
C VAL A 97 -3.54 7.25 -23.53
N ASN A 98 -4.25 6.76 -24.57
CA ASN A 98 -5.71 6.61 -24.51
C ASN A 98 -6.11 5.73 -23.31
N SER A 99 -6.99 6.25 -22.46
CA SER A 99 -7.35 5.72 -21.13
C SER A 99 -7.84 4.26 -21.10
N SER A 100 -8.25 3.70 -22.23
CA SER A 100 -8.81 2.36 -22.34
C SER A 100 -7.78 1.21 -22.28
N ALA A 101 -6.48 1.49 -22.24
CA ALA A 101 -5.42 0.46 -22.30
C ALA A 101 -4.62 0.26 -20.99
N LEU A 102 -5.03 0.86 -19.87
CA LEU A 102 -4.18 0.88 -18.66
C LEU A 102 -4.01 -0.48 -18.00
N VAL A 103 -5.01 -1.38 -18.11
CA VAL A 103 -4.90 -2.76 -17.62
C VAL A 103 -3.74 -3.52 -18.28
N THR A 104 -3.38 -3.20 -19.54
CA THR A 104 -2.33 -3.93 -20.29
C THR A 104 -0.95 -3.29 -20.20
N GLN A 105 -0.83 -2.11 -19.59
CA GLN A 105 0.41 -1.32 -19.61
C GLN A 105 1.22 -1.34 -18.31
N ASN A 106 0.78 -2.09 -17.32
CA ASN A 106 1.40 -2.15 -16.00
C ASN A 106 1.73 -0.75 -15.42
N PRO A 107 0.72 0.14 -15.27
CA PRO A 107 0.93 1.49 -14.79
C PRO A 107 1.58 1.50 -13.42
N THR A 108 2.41 2.51 -13.16
CA THR A 108 2.92 2.72 -11.80
C THR A 108 1.81 3.28 -10.93
N LEU A 109 1.52 2.60 -9.83
CA LEU A 109 0.54 3.05 -8.85
C LEU A 109 1.18 3.97 -7.82
N LEU A 110 0.54 5.12 -7.59
CA LEU A 110 0.83 6.07 -6.51
C LEU A 110 -0.37 6.14 -5.57
N LEU A 111 -0.19 6.78 -4.42
CA LEU A 111 -1.27 7.07 -3.50
C LEU A 111 -1.77 8.50 -3.72
N ALA A 112 -3.09 8.69 -3.72
CA ALA A 112 -3.70 10.01 -3.83
C ALA A 112 -4.80 10.19 -2.78
N ASP A 113 -5.03 11.43 -2.35
CA ASP A 113 -6.11 11.79 -1.44
C ASP A 113 -7.11 12.78 -2.06
N PRO A 114 -8.29 12.99 -1.43
CA PRO A 114 -9.31 13.91 -1.96
C PRO A 114 -8.93 15.40 -1.97
N ALA A 115 -7.82 15.79 -1.34
CA ALA A 115 -7.29 17.15 -1.28
C ALA A 115 -6.11 17.35 -2.25
N ASP A 116 -6.04 16.53 -3.30
CA ASP A 116 -5.00 16.52 -4.33
C ASP A 116 -3.58 16.20 -3.81
N GLY A 117 -3.46 15.62 -2.61
CA GLY A 117 -2.20 15.09 -2.10
C GLY A 117 -1.77 13.86 -2.88
N VAL A 118 -0.52 13.82 -3.34
CA VAL A 118 0.09 12.67 -4.03
C VAL A 118 1.26 12.15 -3.21
N TYR A 119 1.30 10.83 -3.01
CA TYR A 119 2.26 10.18 -2.14
C TYR A 119 2.85 8.92 -2.77
N VAL A 120 4.06 8.59 -2.36
CA VAL A 120 4.77 7.40 -2.80
C VAL A 120 4.62 6.25 -1.81
N PRO A 121 4.37 5.01 -2.26
CA PRO A 121 4.41 3.84 -1.41
C PRO A 121 5.87 3.46 -1.09
N ILE A 122 6.18 3.32 0.20
CA ILE A 122 7.49 2.88 0.69
C ILE A 122 7.34 1.51 1.36
N LEU A 123 8.13 0.53 0.92
CA LEU A 123 8.26 -0.75 1.62
C LEU A 123 9.38 -0.66 2.64
N CYS A 124 9.15 -1.16 3.85
CA CYS A 124 10.18 -1.29 4.87
C CYS A 124 10.28 -2.73 5.40
N VAL A 125 11.51 -3.22 5.45
CA VAL A 125 11.90 -4.51 6.04
C VAL A 125 12.47 -4.26 7.43
N TYR A 126 12.11 -5.11 8.39
CA TYR A 126 12.47 -4.93 9.80
C TYR A 126 13.77 -5.65 10.18
N GLU A 127 14.41 -5.19 11.26
CA GLU A 127 15.57 -5.87 11.84
C GLU A 127 15.19 -7.19 12.48
N ARG A 128 14.00 -7.22 13.11
CA ARG A 128 13.46 -8.39 13.79
C ARG A 128 13.06 -9.47 12.79
N GLU A 129 13.59 -10.67 13.00
CA GLU A 129 13.20 -11.85 12.23
C GLU A 129 11.72 -12.23 12.46
N GLY A 130 11.10 -12.83 11.45
CA GLY A 130 9.69 -13.19 11.46
C GLY A 130 8.73 -12.02 11.25
N MET A 131 9.23 -10.80 11.05
CA MET A 131 8.41 -9.65 10.70
C MET A 131 8.44 -9.37 9.21
N TYR A 132 7.25 -9.28 8.65
CA TYR A 132 7.08 -9.11 7.22
C TYR A 132 7.18 -7.64 6.79
N PRO A 133 7.66 -7.39 5.56
CA PRO A 133 7.77 -6.04 5.03
C PRO A 133 6.41 -5.35 4.97
N LYS A 134 6.31 -4.16 5.57
CA LYS A 134 5.09 -3.34 5.57
C LYS A 134 5.22 -2.18 4.60
N MET A 135 4.08 -1.75 4.09
CA MET A 135 3.97 -0.58 3.23
C MET A 135 3.58 0.65 4.04
N PHE A 136 4.21 1.77 3.69
CA PHE A 136 4.02 3.09 4.25
C PHE A 136 3.77 4.08 3.11
N MET A 137 3.32 5.27 3.47
CA MET A 137 3.09 6.38 2.56
C MET A 137 4.08 7.50 2.88
N ALA A 138 4.62 8.17 1.87
CA ALA A 138 5.52 9.30 2.05
C ALA A 138 5.34 10.39 0.99
N ASN A 139 5.74 11.63 1.30
CA ASN A 139 5.73 12.75 0.35
C ASN A 139 6.73 12.55 -0.80
N ASP A 140 7.87 11.94 -0.51
CA ASP A 140 8.91 11.66 -1.48
C ASP A 140 9.67 10.37 -1.13
N THR A 141 10.44 9.89 -2.10
CA THR A 141 11.07 8.57 -2.06
C THR A 141 12.29 8.55 -1.14
N GLU A 142 13.11 9.59 -1.17
CA GLU A 142 14.42 9.61 -0.52
C GLU A 142 14.29 10.01 0.95
N THR A 143 13.68 11.15 1.24
CA THR A 143 13.45 11.64 2.60
C THR A 143 12.50 10.73 3.33
N GLY A 144 11.44 10.25 2.66
CA GLY A 144 10.48 9.32 3.25
C GLY A 144 11.13 8.03 3.73
N ALA A 145 11.94 7.40 2.87
CA ALA A 145 12.67 6.19 3.24
C ALA A 145 13.70 6.47 4.34
N ALA A 146 14.43 7.58 4.27
CA ALA A 146 15.40 7.97 5.28
C ALA A 146 14.76 8.18 6.66
N THR A 147 13.62 8.89 6.73
CA THR A 147 12.88 9.12 7.97
C THR A 147 12.37 7.80 8.56
N LEU A 148 11.82 6.90 7.74
CA LEU A 148 11.37 5.57 8.21
C LEU A 148 12.53 4.69 8.71
N MET A 149 13.74 4.85 8.15
CA MET A 149 14.95 4.14 8.58
C MET A 149 15.68 4.80 9.74
N SER A 150 15.30 6.02 10.14
CA SER A 150 15.94 6.74 11.23
C SER A 150 15.90 5.99 12.56
N ASN A 151 14.87 5.14 12.75
CA ASN A 151 14.62 4.41 13.99
C ASN A 151 14.55 5.31 15.23
N GLU A 152 14.21 6.59 15.04
CA GLU A 152 13.93 7.50 16.14
C GLU A 152 12.74 7.00 16.97
N PRO A 153 12.75 7.16 18.31
CA PRO A 153 11.72 6.61 19.18
C PRO A 153 10.29 6.99 18.79
N GLU A 154 10.07 8.23 18.34
CA GLU A 154 8.76 8.70 17.90
C GLU A 154 8.30 8.05 16.59
N VAL A 155 9.21 7.86 15.63
CA VAL A 155 8.92 7.17 14.36
C VAL A 155 8.57 5.72 14.63
N ILE A 156 9.30 5.05 15.53
CA ILE A 156 8.97 3.68 15.95
C ILE A 156 7.60 3.62 16.63
N ALA A 157 7.35 4.48 17.61
CA ALA A 157 6.12 4.42 18.40
C ALA A 157 4.87 4.77 17.59
N ARG A 158 4.94 5.78 16.71
CA ARG A 158 3.78 6.27 15.97
C ARG A 158 3.60 5.60 14.60
N ILE A 159 4.70 5.27 13.92
CA ILE A 159 4.67 4.90 12.49
C ILE A 159 5.06 3.42 12.29
N THR A 160 6.32 3.06 12.48
CA THR A 160 6.84 1.76 12.00
C THR A 160 6.50 0.60 12.94
N GLY A 161 6.31 0.88 14.23
CA GLY A 161 6.03 -0.09 15.30
C GLY A 161 7.23 -0.94 15.71
N GLU A 162 8.35 -0.88 14.98
CA GLU A 162 9.60 -1.59 15.26
C GLU A 162 10.75 -0.95 14.48
N LYS A 163 11.98 -1.24 14.90
CA LYS A 163 13.19 -0.93 14.14
C LYS A 163 13.18 -1.50 12.72
N VAL A 164 13.32 -0.59 11.77
CA VAL A 164 13.43 -0.86 10.36
C VAL A 164 14.90 -1.04 9.98
N LYS A 165 15.17 -2.10 9.23
CA LYS A 165 16.50 -2.39 8.67
C LYS A 165 16.74 -1.66 7.36
N ARG A 166 15.72 -1.60 6.49
CA ARG A 166 15.82 -0.98 5.17
C ARG A 166 14.44 -0.58 4.66
N CYS A 167 14.32 0.62 4.10
CA CYS A 167 13.18 1.04 3.31
C CYS A 167 13.57 1.29 1.85
N GLY A 168 12.58 1.28 0.98
CA GLY A 168 12.73 1.74 -0.40
C GLY A 168 11.40 1.73 -1.14
N THR A 169 11.38 2.40 -2.28
CA THR A 169 10.27 2.31 -3.21
C THR A 169 10.32 1.02 -4.01
N MET A 170 9.14 0.55 -4.39
CA MET A 170 8.99 -0.51 -5.38
C MET A 170 7.85 -0.08 -6.28
N SER A 171 8.08 -0.07 -7.59
CA SER A 171 6.99 0.17 -8.55
C SER A 171 5.90 -0.87 -8.32
N LEU A 172 4.67 -0.42 -8.18
CA LEU A 172 3.49 -1.25 -8.07
C LEU A 172 2.67 -1.10 -9.35
N THR A 173 2.07 -2.18 -9.79
CA THR A 173 1.13 -2.24 -10.90
C THR A 173 -0.19 -2.88 -10.45
N ASN A 174 -1.24 -2.63 -11.21
CA ASN A 174 -2.55 -3.28 -11.11
C ASN A 174 -2.48 -4.73 -11.60
N TRP A 175 -1.69 -5.55 -10.92
CA TRP A 175 -1.62 -6.99 -11.19
C TRP A 175 -3.00 -7.64 -11.04
N ARG A 176 -3.54 -8.12 -12.17
CA ARG A 176 -4.83 -8.81 -12.32
C ARG A 176 -6.07 -8.04 -11.83
N THR A 177 -6.17 -6.76 -12.12
CA THR A 177 -7.49 -6.08 -12.09
C THR A 177 -8.26 -6.47 -13.35
N GLY A 178 -9.39 -7.18 -13.22
CA GLY A 178 -10.22 -7.61 -14.35
C GLY A 178 -10.51 -9.12 -14.44
N GLN A 179 -10.23 -9.93 -13.41
CA GLN A 179 -10.88 -11.24 -13.33
C GLN A 179 -12.32 -11.03 -12.83
N GLU A 180 -13.30 -11.42 -13.65
CA GLU A 180 -14.69 -11.56 -13.21
C GLU A 180 -14.72 -12.35 -11.90
N VAL A 181 -15.43 -11.83 -10.90
CA VAL A 181 -15.84 -12.64 -9.75
C VAL A 181 -16.83 -13.65 -10.32
N PRO A 182 -16.57 -14.97 -10.27
CA PRO A 182 -17.57 -15.93 -10.68
C PRO A 182 -18.82 -15.71 -9.81
N GLU A 183 -19.96 -15.43 -10.43
CA GLU A 183 -21.24 -15.52 -9.73
C GLU A 183 -21.41 -16.98 -9.29
N GLU A 184 -21.49 -17.21 -7.98
CA GLU A 184 -21.91 -18.51 -7.41
C GLU A 184 -23.42 -18.73 -7.58
#